data_AF-P0A307-F1
#
_entry.id   AF-P0A307-F1
#
_cell.length_a   1.000
_cell.length_b   1.000
_cell.length_c   1.000
_cell.angle_alpha   90.00
_cell.angle_beta   90.00
_cell.angle_gamma   90.00
#
_symmetry.space_group_name_H-M   'P 1'
#
loop_
_entity.id
_entity.type
_entity.pdbx_description
1 polymer ?
#
loop_
_entity_poly.entity_id
_entity_poly.type
_entity_poly.pdbx_seq_one_letter_code
_entity_poly.pdbx_strand_id
1 'polypeptide(L)' 'MNLTFLGLCIACMGVSVGEGLLMNGLFKSVARQPDMLSEFRSLMFLGVAFIEGTFFVTLVFSFIIK' A
#
# COMPACT_ATOMS: atom_id res chain seq x y z
N MET A 1 -13.86 14.40 15.65
CA MET A 1 -12.81 14.90 14.72
C MET A 1 -11.40 14.41 15.06
N ASN A 2 -10.92 14.49 16.31
CA ASN A 2 -9.52 14.14 16.60
C ASN A 2 -9.17 12.65 16.51
N LEU A 3 -10.03 11.76 17.03
CA LEU A 3 -9.69 10.33 17.08
C LEU A 3 -9.71 9.67 15.70
N THR A 4 -10.69 10.03 14.86
CA THR A 4 -10.80 9.57 13.47
C THR A 4 -9.61 10.02 12.63
N PHE A 5 -9.20 11.29 12.76
CA PHE A 5 -8.01 11.81 12.07
C PHE A 5 -6.74 11.07 12.49
N LEU A 6 -6.55 10.86 13.80
CA LEU A 6 -5.42 10.08 14.31
C LEU A 6 -5.43 8.64 13.77
N GLY A 7 -6.59 7.98 13.73
CA GLY A 7 -6.76 6.65 13.16
C GLY A 7 -6.35 6.59 11.68
N LEU A 8 -6.73 7.61 10.88
CA LEU A 8 -6.32 7.72 9.48
C LEU A 8 -4.82 7.94 9.32
N CYS A 9 -4.18 8.74 10.19
CA CYS A 9 -2.72 8.92 10.18
C CYS A 9 -1.99 7.60 10.45
N ILE A 10 -2.46 6.83 11.44
CA ILE A 10 -1.88 5.52 11.77
C ILE A 10 -2.08 4.53 10.62
N ALA A 11 -3.26 4.50 10.02
CA ALA A 11 -3.53 3.65 8.86
C ALA A 11 -2.64 4.01 7.67
N CYS A 12 -2.48 5.32 7.39
CA CYS A 12 -1.58 5.82 6.35
C CYS A 12 -0.13 5.39 6.59
N MET A 13 0.36 5.48 7.84
CA MET A 13 1.70 4.96 8.18
C MET A 13 1.84 3.46 7.88
N GLY A 14 0.85 2.65 8.22
CA GLY A 14 0.86 1.20 7.93
C GLY A 14 0.91 0.90 6.43
N VAL A 15 0.13 1.62 5.64
CA VAL A 15 0.08 1.53 4.17
C VAL A 15 1.42 1.92 3.57
N SER A 16 1.99 3.06 3.96
CA SER A 16 3.29 3.53 3.47
C SER A 16 4.43 2.54 3.79
N VAL A 17 4.41 1.92 4.98
CA VAL A 17 5.39 0.88 5.32
C VAL A 17 5.21 -0.35 4.42
N GLY A 18 3.97 -0.78 4.20
CA GLY A 18 3.65 -1.89 3.30
C GLY A 18 4.15 -1.65 1.87
N GLU A 19 3.89 -0.46 1.32
CA GLU A 19 4.37 -0.08 -0.01
C GLU A 19 5.90 -0.01 -0.08
N GLY A 20 6.55 0.53 0.95
CA GLY A 20 8.01 0.55 1.02
C GLY A 20 8.63 -0.85 0.96
N LEU A 21 8.04 -1.82 1.67
CA LEU A 21 8.46 -3.22 1.63
C LEU A 21 8.18 -3.87 0.27
N LEU A 22 7.02 -3.60 -0.32
CA LEU A 22 6.67 -4.07 -1.66
C LEU A 22 7.68 -3.58 -2.71
N MET A 23 7.99 -2.28 -2.69
CA MET A 23 8.96 -1.68 -3.60
C MET A 23 10.37 -2.21 -3.38
N ASN A 24 10.78 -2.44 -2.13
CA ASN A 24 12.07 -3.08 -1.84
C ASN A 24 12.17 -4.48 -2.46
N GLY A 25 11.11 -5.29 -2.35
CA GLY A 25 11.01 -6.61 -2.98
C GLY A 25 11.07 -6.51 -4.50
N LEU A 26 10.34 -5.57 -5.08
CA LEU A 26 10.33 -5.29 -6.52
C LEU A 26 11.73 -4.96 -7.04
N PHE A 27 12.43 -4.01 -6.43
CA PHE A 27 13.76 -3.60 -6.88
C PHE A 27 14.77 -4.75 -6.81
N LYS A 28 14.70 -5.60 -5.77
CA LYS A 28 15.53 -6.81 -5.68
C LYS A 28 15.24 -7.81 -6.79
N SER A 29 13.97 -8.00 -7.15
CA SER A 29 13.57 -8.88 -8.25
C SER A 29 14.02 -8.32 -9.60
N VAL A 30 13.82 -7.03 -9.84
CA VAL A 30 14.27 -6.33 -11.06
C VAL A 30 15.79 -6.35 -11.19
N ALA A 31 16.53 -6.19 -10.09
CA ALA A 31 18.00 -6.26 -10.11
C ALA A 31 18.53 -7.66 -10.50
N ARG A 32 17.76 -8.72 -10.25
CA ARG A 32 18.10 -10.09 -10.65
C ARG A 32 17.67 -10.42 -12.08
N GLN A 33 16.54 -9.88 -12.51
CA GLN A 33 15.92 -10.14 -13.82
C GLN A 33 15.33 -8.85 -14.40
N PRO A 34 16.16 -7.97 -14.98
CA PRO A 34 15.69 -6.69 -15.51
C PRO A 34 14.74 -6.85 -16.71
N ASP A 35 14.90 -7.93 -17.48
CA ASP A 35 14.06 -8.23 -18.65
C ASP A 35 12.59 -8.52 -18.29
N MET A 36 12.32 -8.92 -17.03
CA MET A 36 10.99 -9.25 -16.52
C MET A 36 10.27 -8.07 -15.85
N LEU A 37 10.79 -6.83 -16.00
CA LEU A 37 10.22 -5.64 -15.36
C LEU A 37 8.73 -5.42 -15.71
N SER A 38 8.30 -5.73 -16.92
CA SER A 38 6.90 -5.59 -17.35
C SER A 38 5.96 -6.49 -16.52
N GLU A 39 6.36 -7.73 -16.29
CA GLU A 39 5.60 -8.68 -15.46
C GLU A 39 5.62 -8.27 -13.98
N PHE A 40 6.78 -7.82 -13.48
CA PHE A 40 6.88 -7.34 -12.12
C PHE A 40 6.03 -6.09 -11.84
N ARG A 41 5.85 -5.20 -12.84
CA ARG A 41 4.92 -4.06 -12.70
C ARG A 41 3.48 -4.50 -12.49
N SER A 42 3.03 -5.55 -13.19
CA SER A 42 1.67 -6.09 -12.99
C SER A 42 1.48 -6.61 -11.56
N LEU A 43 2.46 -7.38 -11.06
CA LEU A 43 2.45 -7.86 -9.67
C LEU A 43 2.55 -6.73 -8.66
N MET A 44 3.32 -5.69 -8.96
CA MET A 44 3.42 -4.48 -8.13
C MET A 44 2.07 -3.78 -8.04
N PHE A 45 1.37 -3.55 -9.16
CA PHE A 45 0.04 -2.93 -9.13
C PHE A 45 -0.97 -3.77 -8.34
N LEU A 46 -0.92 -5.10 -8.47
CA LEU A 46 -1.75 -5.99 -7.66
C LEU A 46 -1.42 -5.86 -6.17
N GLY A 47 -0.14 -5.84 -5.81
CA GLY A 47 0.32 -5.66 -4.44
C GLY A 47 -0.12 -4.32 -3.85
N VAL A 48 0.09 -3.22 -4.59
CA VAL A 48 -0.37 -1.88 -4.21
C VAL A 48 -1.89 -1.86 -4.04
N ALA A 49 -2.64 -2.47 -4.96
CA ALA A 49 -4.10 -2.53 -4.86
C ALA A 49 -4.60 -3.21 -3.58
N PHE A 50 -3.92 -4.27 -3.11
CA PHE A 50 -4.24 -4.89 -1.82
C PHE A 50 -3.90 -3.99 -0.63
N ILE A 51 -2.75 -3.32 -0.68
CA ILE A 51 -2.31 -2.42 0.41
C ILE A 51 -3.25 -1.20 0.49
N GLU A 52 -3.47 -0.51 -0.63
CA GLU A 52 -4.41 0.61 -0.74
C GLU A 52 -5.87 0.19 -0.47
N GLY A 53 -6.24 -1.05 -0.78
CA GLY A 53 -7.55 -1.60 -0.42
C GLY A 53 -7.82 -1.48 1.09
N THR A 54 -6.82 -1.75 1.93
CA THR A 54 -6.96 -1.60 3.39
C THR A 54 -7.08 -0.14 3.83
N PHE A 55 -6.38 0.77 3.14
CA PHE A 55 -6.51 2.20 3.35
C PHE A 55 -7.93 2.68 3.04
N PHE A 56 -8.46 2.32 1.87
CA PHE A 56 -9.81 2.71 1.47
C PHE A 56 -10.89 2.17 2.40
N VAL A 57 -10.74 0.93 2.89
CA VAL A 57 -11.65 0.39 3.92
C VAL A 57 -11.63 1.28 5.16
N THR A 58 -10.45 1.65 5.66
CA THR A 58 -10.32 2.51 6.84
C THR A 58 -10.90 3.91 6.59
N LEU A 59 -10.65 4.47 5.41
CA LEU A 59 -11.18 5.75 4.97
C LEU A 59 -12.71 5.72 4.92
N VAL A 60 -13.32 4.66 4.39
CA VAL A 60 -14.79 4.50 4.38
C VAL A 60 -15.34 4.43 5.80
N PHE A 61 -14.73 3.61 6.67
CA PHE A 61 -15.15 3.54 8.08
C PHE A 61 -15.00 4.87 8.82
N SER A 62 -14.03 5.70 8.44
CA SER A 62 -13.84 7.03 9.02
C SER A 62 -15.00 8.00 8.76
N PHE A 63 -15.73 7.82 7.65
CA PHE A 63 -16.94 8.57 7.35
C PHE A 63 -18.19 7.97 7.99
N ILE A 64 -18.20 6.66 8.23
CA ILE A 64 -19.34 5.94 8.82
C ILE A 64 -19.37 6.14 10.34
N ILE A 65 -18.22 6.00 11.00
CA ILE A 65 -18.07 6.13 12.45
C ILE A 65 -17.77 7.61 12.75
N LYS A 66 -18.81 8.35 13.11
CA LYS A 66 -18.80 9.81 13.28
C LYS A 66 -18.25 10.24 14.64
#